data_AF-A0A662CUB3-F1
#
_entry.id   AF-A0A662CUB3-F1
#
_cell.length_a   1.000
_cell.length_b   1.000
_cell.length_c   1.000
_cell.angle_alpha   90.00
_cell.angle_beta   90.00
_cell.angle_gamma   90.00
#
_symmetry.space_group_name_H-M   'P 1'
#
loop_
_entity.id
_entity.type
_entity.pdbx_description
1 polymer ?
#
loop_
_entity_poly.entity_id
_entity_poly.type
_entity_poly.pdbx_seq_one_letter_code
_entity_poly.pdbx_strand_id
1 'polypeptide(L)'
;FMGTGLFFDLQGDDHYYAVSHSQGYGAHYSLSAFFEMSGDDRYNPGVDSLQITQILGSGRDLSVGWFIEEKGDDSYYFGNRSAGIGDLNGIGIMWDRRGSDTYTWYQNSLHPRSPSMGQTMKLTPGMRIGPRIINFPKGEQLGVFRDDHQSKRIIVPKK
;
A
#
# COMPACT_ATOMS: atom_id res chain seq x y z
N PHE A 1 3.06 5.67 21.21
CA PHE A 1 3.23 6.50 19.98
C PHE A 1 1.86 6.68 19.37
N MET A 2 1.58 7.87 18.85
CA MET A 2 0.38 8.22 18.06
C MET A 2 0.78 9.38 17.16
N GLY A 3 0.29 9.43 15.93
CA GLY A 3 0.65 10.49 15.01
C GLY A 3 -0.21 10.48 13.75
N THR A 4 -0.22 11.63 13.07
CA THR A 4 -0.89 11.78 11.79
C THR A 4 0.10 12.29 10.76
N GLY A 5 0.17 11.63 9.60
CA GLY A 5 0.93 12.07 8.44
C GLY A 5 -0.01 12.27 7.25
N LEU A 6 0.09 13.41 6.59
CA LEU A 6 -0.69 13.73 5.39
C LEU A 6 0.28 14.25 4.34
N PHE A 7 0.26 13.62 3.17
CA PHE A 7 0.89 14.12 1.95
C PHE A 7 -0.20 14.35 0.92
N PHE A 8 -0.12 15.48 0.21
CA PHE A 8 -1.10 15.89 -0.77
C PHE A 8 -0.39 16.63 -1.89
N ASP A 9 -0.28 16.01 -3.06
CA ASP A 9 0.07 16.69 -4.30
C ASP A 9 -1.17 16.82 -5.19
N LEU A 10 -1.16 17.86 -6.01
CA LEU A 10 -2.26 18.22 -6.87
C LEU A 10 -1.97 17.97 -8.36
N GLN A 11 -0.69 18.06 -8.75
CA GLN A 11 -0.28 18.04 -10.15
C GLN A 11 1.24 17.98 -10.33
N GLY A 12 1.68 17.15 -11.27
CA GLY A 12 3.06 17.12 -11.74
C GLY A 12 3.42 15.72 -12.22
N ASP A 13 4.51 15.56 -12.96
CA ASP A 13 5.05 14.23 -13.23
C ASP A 13 6.20 14.00 -12.22
N ASP A 14 5.91 13.27 -11.16
CA ASP A 14 6.76 13.14 -9.99
C ASP A 14 7.44 11.78 -9.88
N HIS A 15 8.62 11.81 -9.25
CA HIS A 15 9.40 10.63 -8.95
C HIS A 15 9.56 10.47 -7.45
N TYR A 16 8.96 9.41 -6.91
CA TYR A 16 9.00 9.10 -5.49
C TYR A 16 10.02 8.01 -5.22
N TYR A 17 11.00 8.25 -4.34
CA TYR A 17 12.05 7.28 -4.02
C TYR A 17 11.96 6.82 -2.57
N ALA A 18 11.54 5.57 -2.36
CA ALA A 18 11.57 4.95 -1.03
C ALA A 18 11.81 3.43 -1.08
N VAL A 19 12.39 2.92 0.00
CA VAL A 19 12.64 1.48 0.20
C VAL A 19 11.63 0.84 1.17
N SER A 20 11.14 1.58 2.17
CA SER A 20 10.09 1.10 3.06
C SER A 20 9.44 2.21 3.89
N HIS A 21 8.29 1.92 4.49
CA HIS A 21 7.60 2.75 5.48
C HIS A 21 7.33 4.20 5.02
N SER A 22 6.92 4.37 3.75
CA SER A 22 6.80 5.70 3.12
C SER A 22 5.36 6.06 2.73
N GLN A 23 4.98 6.03 1.45
CA GLN A 23 3.78 6.68 0.94
C GLN A 23 2.51 6.11 1.57
N GLY A 24 1.89 6.88 2.46
CA GLY A 24 0.67 6.48 3.16
C GLY A 24 0.89 5.33 4.13
N TYR A 25 2.13 5.10 4.61
CA TYR A 25 2.41 4.06 5.58
C TYR A 25 2.10 4.53 7.01
N GLY A 26 1.27 3.78 7.74
CA GLY A 26 0.94 4.03 9.14
C GLY A 26 1.50 2.94 10.06
N ALA A 27 2.12 3.33 11.17
CA ALA A 27 2.52 2.42 12.24
C ALA A 27 2.38 3.03 13.63
N HIS A 28 2.16 2.14 14.61
CA HIS A 28 2.09 2.45 16.03
C HIS A 28 0.98 3.46 16.37
N TYR A 29 -0.28 3.03 16.20
CA TYR A 29 -1.48 3.81 16.49
C TYR A 29 -1.56 5.13 15.70
N SER A 30 -1.17 5.10 14.43
CA SER A 30 -1.14 6.27 13.56
C SER A 30 -2.20 6.27 12.47
N LEU A 31 -2.43 7.45 11.90
CA LEU A 31 -3.17 7.64 10.65
C LEU A 31 -2.22 8.26 9.64
N SER A 32 -1.98 7.59 8.51
CA SER A 32 -1.14 8.12 7.45
C SER A 32 -1.93 8.10 6.15
N ALA A 33 -1.90 9.23 5.42
CA ALA A 33 -2.52 9.33 4.12
C ALA A 33 -1.60 10.00 3.11
N PHE A 34 -1.59 9.46 1.90
CA PHE A 34 -0.89 9.96 0.73
C PHE A 34 -1.93 10.11 -0.38
N PHE A 35 -2.04 11.32 -0.89
CA PHE A 35 -3.01 11.71 -1.90
C PHE A 35 -2.27 12.34 -3.07
N GLU A 36 -2.33 11.67 -4.21
CA GLU A 36 -1.88 12.17 -5.49
C GLU A 36 -3.08 12.37 -6.40
N MET A 37 -3.11 13.48 -7.14
CA MET A 37 -4.31 13.89 -7.87
C MET A 37 -4.13 13.92 -9.38
N SER A 38 -2.91 14.16 -9.88
CA SER A 38 -2.64 14.10 -11.32
C SER A 38 -1.17 14.09 -11.68
N GLY A 39 -0.82 13.33 -12.71
CA GLY A 39 0.56 13.24 -13.18
C GLY A 39 0.79 11.94 -13.94
N ASP A 40 1.88 11.81 -14.68
CA ASP A 40 2.39 10.50 -15.05
C ASP A 40 3.56 10.14 -14.11
N ASP A 41 3.23 9.54 -12.97
CA ASP A 41 4.12 9.40 -11.84
C ASP A 41 4.90 8.09 -11.80
N ARG A 42 6.04 8.14 -11.09
CA ARG A 42 6.90 6.99 -10.87
C ARG A 42 7.12 6.73 -9.40
N TYR A 43 6.58 5.62 -8.92
CA TYR A 43 6.68 5.20 -7.54
C TYR A 43 7.79 4.16 -7.36
N ASN A 44 8.85 4.60 -6.68
CA ASN A 44 10.06 3.86 -6.35
C ASN A 44 10.88 3.37 -7.57
N PRO A 45 11.05 4.20 -8.62
CA PRO A 45 11.82 3.80 -9.79
C PRO A 45 13.30 3.61 -9.43
N GLY A 46 13.92 2.55 -9.96
CA GLY A 46 15.36 2.30 -9.78
C GLY A 46 15.77 1.93 -8.34
N VAL A 47 14.82 1.73 -7.43
CA VAL A 47 15.10 1.26 -6.08
C VAL A 47 15.56 -0.20 -6.12
N ASP A 48 16.49 -0.57 -5.22
CA ASP A 48 16.97 -1.95 -5.10
C ASP A 48 15.79 -2.90 -4.81
N SER A 49 15.48 -3.74 -5.81
CA SER A 49 14.38 -4.69 -5.75
C SER A 49 14.51 -5.70 -4.60
N LEU A 50 15.72 -5.91 -4.08
CA LEU A 50 15.98 -6.78 -2.94
C LEU A 50 15.61 -6.13 -1.60
N GLN A 51 15.46 -4.80 -1.56
CA GLN A 51 15.27 -4.04 -0.31
C GLN A 51 13.87 -3.41 -0.17
N ILE A 52 13.12 -3.30 -1.26
CA ILE A 52 11.82 -2.64 -1.25
C ILE A 52 10.73 -3.49 -0.54
N THR A 53 10.02 -2.90 0.44
CA THR A 53 8.92 -3.55 1.17
C THR A 53 8.04 -2.54 1.95
N GLN A 54 6.80 -2.88 2.31
CA GLN A 54 5.98 -2.10 3.26
C GLN A 54 5.83 -0.61 2.92
N ILE A 55 5.35 -0.27 1.74
CA ILE A 55 5.59 1.08 1.20
C ILE A 55 4.34 1.86 0.81
N LEU A 56 3.40 1.27 0.07
CA LEU A 56 2.22 1.94 -0.49
C LEU A 56 1.00 1.63 0.39
N GLY A 57 0.52 2.63 1.13
CA GLY A 57 -0.78 2.59 1.79
C GLY A 57 -0.95 1.41 2.75
N SER A 58 0.05 1.16 3.60
CA SER A 58 0.03 0.02 4.53
C SER A 58 -0.16 0.46 5.97
N GLY A 59 -1.06 -0.20 6.70
CA GLY A 59 -1.31 0.05 8.11
C GLY A 59 -0.79 -1.07 8.98
N ARG A 60 0.04 -0.75 9.98
CA ARG A 60 0.59 -1.69 10.96
C ARG A 60 0.24 -1.26 12.38
N ASP A 61 0.01 -2.22 13.27
CA ASP A 61 -0.04 -1.97 14.73
C ASP A 61 -1.11 -0.94 15.09
N LEU A 62 -2.36 -1.33 14.88
CA LEU A 62 -3.57 -0.51 15.10
C LEU A 62 -3.55 0.84 14.37
N SER A 63 -2.89 0.90 13.21
CA SER A 63 -2.77 2.11 12.38
C SER A 63 -3.51 1.99 11.07
N VAL A 64 -3.82 3.12 10.47
CA VAL A 64 -4.36 3.21 9.12
C VAL A 64 -3.29 3.78 8.20
N GLY A 65 -3.02 3.08 7.12
CA GLY A 65 -2.23 3.58 6.00
C GLY A 65 -3.11 3.69 4.76
N TRP A 66 -3.13 4.87 4.16
CA TRP A 66 -3.98 5.20 3.02
C TRP A 66 -3.17 5.81 1.90
N PHE A 67 -3.20 5.19 0.73
CA PHE A 67 -2.63 5.70 -0.50
C PHE A 67 -3.76 5.83 -1.52
N ILE A 68 -3.96 7.04 -2.07
CA ILE A 68 -4.83 7.30 -3.20
C ILE A 68 -4.03 7.97 -4.30
N GLU A 69 -4.13 7.43 -5.51
CA GLU A 69 -3.80 8.10 -6.77
C GLU A 69 -5.13 8.26 -7.55
N GLU A 70 -5.37 9.45 -8.11
CA GLU A 70 -6.63 9.80 -8.78
C GLU A 70 -6.62 9.61 -10.30
N LYS A 71 -5.55 10.05 -10.98
CA LYS A 71 -5.43 9.96 -12.44
C LYS A 71 -3.97 10.11 -12.93
N GLY A 72 -3.56 9.24 -13.83
CA GLY A 72 -2.24 9.30 -14.44
C GLY A 72 -1.91 8.04 -15.22
N ASP A 73 -0.94 8.05 -16.12
CA ASP A 73 -0.38 6.79 -16.61
C ASP A 73 0.87 6.44 -15.79
N ASP A 74 0.66 5.78 -14.65
CA ASP A 74 1.68 5.65 -13.61
C ASP A 74 2.47 4.34 -13.66
N SER A 75 3.62 4.36 -13.00
CA SER A 75 4.46 3.18 -12.82
C SER A 75 4.82 2.93 -11.35
N TYR A 76 4.50 1.72 -10.89
CA TYR A 76 4.70 1.31 -9.51
C TYR A 76 5.73 0.19 -9.41
N TYR A 77 6.73 0.40 -8.56
CA TYR A 77 7.75 -0.58 -8.24
C TYR A 77 7.66 -0.90 -6.75
N PHE A 78 7.44 -2.18 -6.41
CA PHE A 78 7.31 -2.58 -5.01
C PHE A 78 7.66 -4.05 -4.77
N GLY A 79 8.02 -4.38 -3.54
CA GLY A 79 8.37 -5.75 -3.15
C GLY A 79 7.24 -6.47 -2.44
N ASN A 80 7.56 -7.54 -1.72
CA ASN A 80 6.59 -8.23 -0.85
C ASN A 80 6.08 -7.32 0.26
N ARG A 81 4.85 -7.58 0.75
CA ARG A 81 4.22 -6.87 1.87
C ARG A 81 4.12 -5.35 1.67
N SER A 82 3.88 -4.88 0.44
CA SER A 82 4.09 -3.46 0.11
C SER A 82 2.86 -2.63 -0.19
N ALA A 83 1.87 -3.19 -0.87
CA ALA A 83 0.76 -2.42 -1.44
C ALA A 83 -0.56 -2.76 -0.74
N GLY A 84 -1.16 -1.79 -0.05
CA GLY A 84 -2.47 -1.92 0.59
C GLY A 84 -2.53 -2.96 1.71
N ILE A 85 -1.45 -3.12 2.49
CA ILE A 85 -1.34 -4.20 3.48
C ILE A 85 -1.77 -3.73 4.87
N GLY A 86 -2.70 -4.46 5.48
CA GLY A 86 -3.00 -4.38 6.92
C GLY A 86 -2.22 -5.45 7.70
N ASP A 87 -1.53 -5.07 8.78
CA ASP A 87 -0.84 -5.98 9.70
C ASP A 87 -1.01 -5.54 11.16
N LEU A 88 -0.97 -6.47 12.11
CA LEU A 88 -1.13 -6.22 13.54
C LEU A 88 -2.35 -5.32 13.85
N ASN A 89 -3.51 -5.68 13.30
CA ASN A 89 -4.76 -4.90 13.40
C ASN A 89 -4.75 -3.54 12.71
N GLY A 90 -3.77 -3.27 11.84
CA GLY A 90 -3.76 -2.11 10.98
C GLY A 90 -4.61 -2.31 9.73
N ILE A 91 -5.01 -1.20 9.12
CA ILE A 91 -5.78 -1.13 7.88
C ILE A 91 -4.86 -0.54 6.82
N GLY A 92 -4.63 -1.29 5.73
CA GLY A 92 -3.92 -0.80 4.56
C GLY A 92 -4.86 -0.62 3.38
N ILE A 93 -4.78 0.55 2.74
CA ILE A 93 -5.56 0.92 1.56
C ILE A 93 -4.58 1.46 0.52
N MET A 94 -4.53 0.80 -0.64
CA MET A 94 -3.96 1.38 -1.86
C MET A 94 -5.07 1.43 -2.90
N TRP A 95 -5.39 2.63 -3.35
CA TRP A 95 -6.43 2.87 -4.34
C TRP A 95 -5.89 3.74 -5.47
N ASP A 96 -5.79 3.14 -6.64
CA ASP A 96 -5.46 3.80 -7.88
C ASP A 96 -6.73 3.84 -8.75
N ARG A 97 -7.10 5.04 -9.24
CA ARG A 97 -8.47 5.30 -9.71
C ARG A 97 -8.63 5.40 -11.22
N ARG A 98 -7.71 6.04 -11.95
CA ARG A 98 -7.86 6.29 -13.41
C ARG A 98 -6.50 6.37 -14.09
N GLY A 99 -6.44 6.01 -15.37
CA GLY A 99 -5.14 5.92 -16.05
C GLY A 99 -4.92 4.66 -16.87
N SER A 100 -3.65 4.34 -17.10
CA SER A 100 -3.18 3.09 -17.69
C SER A 100 -1.86 2.65 -17.06
N ASP A 101 -1.96 2.06 -15.88
CA ASP A 101 -0.79 1.87 -15.01
C ASP A 101 -0.06 0.55 -15.22
N THR A 102 1.21 0.58 -14.81
CA THR A 102 2.07 -0.59 -14.71
C THR A 102 2.49 -0.87 -13.29
N TYR A 103 2.21 -2.09 -12.82
CA TYR A 103 2.63 -2.56 -11.49
C TYR A 103 3.72 -3.61 -11.62
N THR A 104 4.92 -3.30 -11.14
CA THR A 104 6.05 -4.23 -11.07
C THR A 104 6.22 -4.72 -9.64
N TRP A 105 5.83 -5.98 -9.40
CA TRP A 105 5.98 -6.64 -8.11
C TRP A 105 7.22 -7.54 -8.07
N TYR A 106 8.20 -7.15 -7.26
CA TYR A 106 9.40 -7.94 -6.99
C TYR A 106 9.14 -8.95 -5.85
N GLN A 107 9.14 -10.24 -6.19
CA GLN A 107 9.11 -11.33 -5.20
C GLN A 107 10.50 -11.55 -4.58
N ASN A 108 10.90 -10.59 -3.76
CA ASN A 108 12.22 -10.55 -3.13
C ASN A 108 12.33 -11.47 -1.88
N SER A 109 13.49 -11.45 -1.23
CA SER A 109 13.77 -12.26 -0.04
C SER A 109 13.24 -11.62 1.26
N LEU A 110 12.84 -10.35 1.24
CA LEU A 110 12.18 -9.70 2.36
C LEU A 110 10.74 -10.18 2.44
N HIS A 111 10.30 -10.56 3.64
CA HIS A 111 8.95 -11.09 3.87
C HIS A 111 8.50 -12.10 2.80
N PRO A 112 9.28 -13.17 2.51
CA PRO A 112 9.14 -13.98 1.29
C PRO A 112 7.86 -14.82 1.25
N ARG A 113 7.12 -14.86 2.36
CA ARG A 113 5.83 -15.53 2.50
C ARG A 113 4.66 -14.54 2.60
N SER A 114 4.93 -13.24 2.58
CA SER A 114 3.91 -12.21 2.64
C SER A 114 3.56 -11.78 1.22
N PRO A 115 2.27 -11.79 0.86
CA PRO A 115 1.85 -11.27 -0.43
C PRO A 115 1.93 -9.74 -0.47
N SER A 116 1.62 -9.18 -1.64
CA SER A 116 1.42 -7.75 -1.88
C SER A 116 0.08 -7.53 -2.58
N MET A 117 -0.30 -6.26 -2.76
CA MET A 117 -1.52 -5.84 -3.47
C MET A 117 -2.81 -6.26 -2.75
N GLY A 118 -3.03 -5.72 -1.56
CA GLY A 118 -4.31 -5.85 -0.83
C GLY A 118 -4.55 -7.23 -0.22
N GLN A 119 -3.65 -8.19 -0.43
CA GLN A 119 -3.77 -9.49 0.22
C GLN A 119 -3.49 -9.37 1.73
N THR A 120 -4.54 -9.40 2.53
CA THR A 120 -4.76 -10.51 3.45
C THR A 120 -3.61 -11.07 4.30
N MET A 121 -3.07 -10.37 5.33
CA MET A 121 -2.23 -10.99 6.38
C MET A 121 -3.03 -11.46 7.62
N LYS A 122 -2.73 -12.68 8.11
CA LYS A 122 -3.40 -13.28 9.28
C LYS A 122 -3.03 -12.58 10.60
N LEU A 123 -4.03 -12.30 11.43
CA LEU A 123 -3.86 -11.78 12.80
C LEU A 123 -3.36 -12.86 13.79
N THR A 124 -2.60 -12.47 14.80
CA THR A 124 -2.16 -13.37 15.89
C THR A 124 -3.26 -13.61 16.94
N PRO A 125 -3.32 -14.80 17.57
CA PRO A 125 -4.32 -15.12 18.58
C PRO A 125 -4.26 -14.18 19.80
N GLY A 126 -5.40 -13.64 20.22
CA GLY A 126 -5.52 -12.75 21.39
C GLY A 126 -5.73 -11.27 21.06
N MET A 127 -5.54 -10.88 19.80
CA MET A 127 -5.84 -9.52 19.33
C MET A 127 -7.34 -9.31 19.11
N ARG A 128 -7.89 -8.20 19.59
CA ARG A 128 -9.30 -7.80 19.42
C ARG A 128 -9.40 -6.29 19.19
N ILE A 129 -10.30 -5.85 18.31
CA ILE A 129 -10.70 -4.45 18.16
C ILE A 129 -12.16 -4.32 18.65
N GLY A 130 -12.46 -3.28 19.42
CA GLY A 130 -13.75 -3.03 20.05
C GLY A 130 -14.79 -2.31 19.17
N PRO A 131 -16.06 -2.27 19.61
CA PRO A 131 -17.25 -2.23 18.75
C PRO A 131 -17.69 -0.85 18.22
N ARG A 132 -16.80 0.13 18.04
CA ARG A 132 -17.24 1.50 17.68
C ARG A 132 -17.00 2.00 16.26
N ILE A 133 -16.37 1.25 15.35
CA ILE A 133 -16.13 1.80 13.99
C ILE A 133 -16.60 0.92 12.82
N ILE A 134 -16.43 -0.42 12.75
CA ILE A 134 -16.96 -1.21 11.60
C ILE A 134 -17.30 -2.67 11.98
N ASN A 135 -18.36 -3.26 11.40
CA ASN A 135 -18.81 -4.64 11.64
C ASN A 135 -18.59 -5.51 10.38
N PHE A 136 -17.88 -6.65 10.51
CA PHE A 136 -17.73 -7.67 9.46
C PHE A 136 -18.00 -9.07 10.03
N PRO A 137 -18.81 -9.93 9.35
CA PRO A 137 -19.09 -11.28 9.83
C PRO A 137 -17.90 -12.24 9.63
N LYS A 138 -17.97 -13.40 10.28
CA LYS A 138 -16.84 -14.32 10.53
C LYS A 138 -16.13 -14.84 9.26
N GLY A 139 -14.83 -14.59 9.21
CA GLY A 139 -13.89 -15.26 8.29
C GLY A 139 -12.82 -14.34 7.70
N GLU A 140 -12.96 -13.02 7.83
CA GLU A 140 -12.30 -12.11 6.91
C GLU A 140 -11.26 -11.18 7.54
N GLN A 141 -10.52 -10.57 6.63
CA GLN A 141 -9.14 -10.16 6.72
C GLN A 141 -9.14 -9.02 5.67
N LEU A 142 -8.86 -7.75 6.02
CA LEU A 142 -9.03 -6.62 5.08
C LEU A 142 -7.72 -5.88 4.77
N GLY A 143 -7.14 -6.16 3.60
CA GLY A 143 -6.38 -5.19 2.83
C GLY A 143 -7.22 -4.85 1.60
N VAL A 144 -7.27 -3.59 1.20
CA VAL A 144 -7.97 -3.20 -0.03
C VAL A 144 -6.92 -2.69 -0.99
N PHE A 145 -6.63 -3.50 -2.01
CA PHE A 145 -6.08 -3.02 -3.26
C PHE A 145 -7.24 -2.94 -4.24
N ARG A 146 -7.60 -1.73 -4.60
CA ARG A 146 -8.66 -1.46 -5.56
C ARG A 146 -8.08 -0.64 -6.69
N ASP A 147 -8.37 -1.13 -7.88
CA ASP A 147 -8.01 -0.54 -9.16
C ASP A 147 -9.32 -0.58 -9.97
N ASP A 148 -9.82 0.61 -10.34
CA ASP A 148 -11.09 0.80 -11.03
C ASP A 148 -10.95 0.82 -12.58
N HIS A 149 -9.81 0.40 -13.13
CA HIS A 149 -9.48 0.54 -14.56
C HIS A 149 -9.97 -0.60 -15.46
N GLN A 150 -10.02 -0.32 -16.78
CA GLN A 150 -10.37 -1.30 -17.82
C GLN A 150 -9.17 -2.09 -18.38
N SER A 151 -7.94 -1.59 -18.24
CA SER A 151 -6.71 -2.27 -18.66
C SER A 151 -5.58 -2.03 -17.67
N LYS A 152 -4.95 -3.12 -17.20
CA LYS A 152 -3.84 -3.08 -16.24
C LYS A 152 -2.74 -4.05 -16.63
N ARG A 153 -1.49 -3.68 -16.38
CA ARG A 153 -0.34 -4.57 -16.59
C ARG A 153 0.38 -4.86 -15.29
N ILE A 154 0.16 -6.07 -14.77
CA ILE A 154 0.93 -6.60 -13.64
C ILE A 154 2.13 -7.37 -14.19
N ILE A 155 3.33 -6.94 -13.81
CA ILE A 155 4.59 -7.58 -14.16
C ILE A 155 5.16 -8.23 -12.89
N VAL A 156 5.39 -9.53 -12.94
CA VAL A 156 6.15 -10.28 -11.94
C VAL A 156 7.44 -10.74 -12.59
N PRO A 157 8.56 -10.00 -12.43
CA PRO A 157 9.83 -10.37 -13.04
C PRO A 157 10.28 -11.76 -12.54
N LYS A 158 10.76 -12.61 -13.46
CA LYS A 158 11.42 -13.85 -13.07
C LYS A 158 12.74 -13.52 -12.37
N LYS A 159 13.03 -14.24 -11.29
CA LYS A 159 14.30 -14.17 -10.56
C LYS A 159 15.50 -14.43 -11.47
#